data_AF-A0A4Q4W2C9-F1
#
_entry.id   AF-A0A4Q4W2C9-F1
#
_cell.length_a   1.000
_cell.length_b   1.000
_cell.length_c   1.000
_cell.angle_alpha   90.00
_cell.angle_beta   90.00
_cell.angle_gamma   90.00
#
_symmetry.space_group_name_H-M   'P 1'
#
loop_
_entity.id
_entity.type
_entity.pdbx_description
1 polymer ?
#
loop_
_entity_poly.entity_id
_entity_poly.type
_entity_poly.pdbx_seq_one_letter_code
_entity_poly.pdbx_strand_id
1 'polypeptide(L)'
;MVPSANKSPKNSNKIAVASNNRCSKTPRTDPYARLLHRFFEALILLHVLGQTRGKHDTYPGDAFTSQEKRRRLLCNLAYLCDYDKGGPTTSAIGIEDGPDQFIFWVASNANGASSKILEFLRTTLVEAKTIIRLDGDRRLALEDNFTRRCIGFAKHRVKKEAKMLWRAMDEAGEKYPDLKRNSNGMVSAVTLGYSGSMISLTYPDIQLWGWLQQFREQDPVDLCYLAYQQRRADEMKQMKAKIDTAQCGQGVRTASDVFYDIRHYVGRLAHHVRAPKQVLEDFACLKHVLDTYDIRLIGQVSTIEPPEPDGLTTLEGIVKRMLPADDPSLPEYKDSLALMNQKFDLEAKVLNEYSKETFKPNVHAEVQVLEHFYENRLSFEGNDRYIGYKTYLNWGPPLLPEGSKDPGYTQQRKLMNDMLVTIRKEALDQLKNKAGPLKWHPDSHTGITRSLASEPVNFGALRSVEDRLAALDLGMSDLKATGSSSQRSSDSSDDDDSGSEGGVSLS
;
A
#
# COMPACT_ATOMS: atom_id res chain seq x y z
N MET A 1 18.09 -46.75 -44.31
CA MET A 1 18.58 -45.66 -45.20
C MET A 1 17.40 -44.73 -45.49
N VAL A 2 17.58 -43.44 -45.12
CA VAL A 2 16.82 -42.21 -45.49
C VAL A 2 15.36 -42.08 -44.98
N PRO A 3 14.83 -40.89 -44.58
CA PRO A 3 15.45 -39.62 -44.15
C PRO A 3 14.97 -39.08 -42.77
N SER A 4 15.73 -38.11 -42.28
CA SER A 4 15.48 -37.22 -41.14
C SER A 4 14.52 -36.07 -41.50
N ALA A 5 13.62 -35.68 -40.60
CA ALA A 5 12.68 -34.58 -40.79
C ALA A 5 12.72 -33.57 -39.61
N ASN A 6 12.88 -32.30 -40.00
CA ASN A 6 12.33 -31.06 -39.45
C ASN A 6 12.63 -30.65 -37.99
N LYS A 7 13.69 -29.85 -37.84
CA LYS A 7 13.70 -28.71 -36.92
C LYS A 7 13.41 -27.43 -37.71
N SER A 8 12.27 -26.80 -37.44
CA SER A 8 11.93 -25.47 -37.98
C SER A 8 12.75 -24.36 -37.29
N PRO A 9 13.02 -23.23 -37.98
CA PRO A 9 14.03 -22.28 -37.57
C PRO A 9 13.52 -21.29 -36.51
N LYS A 10 14.41 -20.96 -35.58
CA LYS A 10 14.29 -19.82 -34.67
C LYS A 10 14.22 -18.55 -35.51
N ASN A 11 13.09 -17.86 -35.46
CA ASN A 11 12.91 -16.59 -36.15
C ASN A 11 13.45 -15.45 -35.27
N SER A 12 14.77 -15.25 -35.35
CA SER A 12 15.43 -14.01 -34.94
C SER A 12 15.09 -12.93 -35.97
N ASN A 13 14.15 -12.03 -35.66
CA ASN A 13 14.02 -10.71 -36.26
C ASN A 13 12.94 -9.89 -35.53
N LYS A 14 13.35 -9.13 -34.51
CA LYS A 14 12.58 -8.01 -33.95
C LYS A 14 13.50 -6.91 -33.46
N ILE A 15 14.45 -6.48 -34.31
CA ILE A 15 15.08 -5.17 -34.19
C ILE A 15 15.23 -4.62 -35.60
N ALA A 16 14.24 -3.85 -36.02
CA ALA A 16 14.37 -2.86 -37.07
C ALA A 16 13.68 -1.59 -36.56
N VAL A 17 14.44 -0.79 -35.81
CA VAL A 17 14.14 0.62 -35.60
C VAL A 17 14.30 1.28 -36.97
N ALA A 18 13.19 1.43 -37.68
CA ALA A 18 13.11 2.20 -38.90
C ALA A 18 11.85 3.06 -38.84
N SER A 19 12.09 4.36 -38.69
CA SER A 19 11.20 5.47 -38.98
C SER A 19 10.14 5.13 -40.04
N ASN A 20 8.87 4.99 -39.64
CA ASN A 20 7.74 5.00 -40.56
C ASN A 20 6.51 5.61 -39.89
N ASN A 21 6.43 6.92 -40.04
CA ASN A 21 5.38 7.82 -39.59
C ASN A 21 4.10 7.68 -40.43
N ARG A 22 3.44 6.50 -40.46
CA ARG A 22 2.11 6.33 -41.08
C ARG A 22 1.23 5.30 -40.36
N CYS A 23 0.93 5.54 -39.09
CA CYS A 23 -0.32 5.02 -38.55
C CYS A 23 -1.44 5.99 -38.99
N SER A 24 -2.46 5.52 -39.71
CA SER A 24 -3.54 6.38 -40.21
C SER A 24 -4.27 7.05 -39.05
N LYS A 25 -4.35 8.39 -39.04
CA LYS A 25 -5.08 9.18 -38.03
C LYS A 25 -6.59 9.11 -38.28
N THR A 26 -7.16 7.92 -38.20
CA THR A 26 -8.61 7.71 -38.34
C THR A 26 -9.32 8.13 -37.05
N PRO A 27 -10.39 8.94 -37.13
CA PRO A 27 -11.18 9.28 -35.94
C PRO A 27 -11.72 8.02 -35.25
N ARG A 28 -11.57 7.93 -33.94
CA ARG A 28 -12.20 6.89 -33.11
C ARG A 28 -13.70 7.19 -33.05
N THR A 29 -14.55 6.34 -33.63
CA THR A 29 -16.02 6.54 -33.70
C THR A 29 -16.78 5.74 -32.64
N ASP A 30 -16.27 4.57 -32.24
CA ASP A 30 -16.89 3.73 -31.21
C ASP A 30 -16.86 4.41 -29.82
N PRO A 31 -18.02 4.64 -29.18
CA PRO A 31 -18.08 5.32 -27.88
C PRO A 31 -17.32 4.60 -26.76
N TYR A 32 -17.25 3.26 -26.80
CA TYR A 32 -16.60 2.46 -25.78
C TYR A 32 -15.08 2.55 -25.90
N ALA A 33 -14.52 2.24 -27.08
CA ALA A 33 -13.10 2.39 -27.39
C ALA A 33 -12.62 3.82 -27.10
N ARG A 34 -13.39 4.85 -27.47
CA ARG A 34 -13.06 6.26 -27.13
C ARG A 34 -12.96 6.51 -25.64
N LEU A 35 -13.82 5.88 -24.82
CA LEU A 35 -13.75 5.98 -23.36
C LEU A 35 -12.48 5.30 -22.83
N LEU A 36 -12.21 4.07 -23.28
CA LEU A 36 -11.05 3.29 -22.85
C LEU A 36 -9.74 4.00 -23.16
N HIS A 37 -9.57 4.50 -24.39
CA HIS A 37 -8.39 5.26 -24.75
C HIS A 37 -8.22 6.50 -23.87
N ARG A 38 -9.29 7.30 -23.69
CA ARG A 38 -9.22 8.51 -22.84
C ARG A 38 -8.81 8.19 -21.41
N PHE A 39 -9.23 7.04 -20.89
CA PHE A 39 -8.91 6.60 -19.55
C PHE A 39 -7.46 6.12 -19.43
N PHE A 40 -7.07 5.11 -20.21
CA PHE A 40 -5.74 4.51 -20.13
C PHE A 40 -4.62 5.48 -20.54
N GLU A 41 -4.85 6.32 -21.54
CA GLU A 41 -3.87 7.34 -21.94
C GLU A 41 -3.56 8.32 -20.81
N ALA A 42 -4.59 8.81 -20.11
CA ALA A 42 -4.43 9.73 -18.99
C ALA A 42 -3.77 9.03 -17.78
N LEU A 43 -4.17 7.78 -17.50
CA LEU A 43 -3.61 6.98 -16.41
C LEU A 43 -2.12 6.68 -16.64
N ILE A 44 -1.75 6.27 -17.84
CA ILE A 44 -0.35 5.97 -18.21
C ILE A 44 0.48 7.25 -18.22
N LEU A 45 -0.06 8.36 -18.73
CA LEU A 45 0.64 9.64 -18.68
C LEU A 45 0.92 10.06 -17.22
N LEU A 46 -0.08 9.98 -16.34
CA LEU A 46 0.10 10.25 -14.91
C LEU A 46 1.17 9.32 -14.31
N HIS A 47 1.13 8.03 -14.63
CA HIS A 47 2.15 7.07 -14.17
C HIS A 47 3.57 7.46 -14.60
N VAL A 48 3.76 7.86 -15.86
CA VAL A 48 5.05 8.26 -16.42
C VAL A 48 5.54 9.59 -15.85
N LEU A 49 4.63 10.52 -15.56
CA LEU A 49 4.93 11.76 -14.83
C LEU A 49 5.31 11.52 -13.36
N GLY A 50 5.12 10.29 -12.86
CA GLY A 50 5.45 9.92 -11.50
C GLY A 50 4.20 9.83 -10.65
N GLN A 51 4.25 8.90 -9.69
CA GLN A 51 3.14 8.65 -8.79
C GLN A 51 3.01 9.82 -7.81
N THR A 52 2.18 10.80 -8.15
CA THR A 52 1.64 11.69 -7.15
C THR A 52 0.54 10.94 -6.41
N ARG A 53 0.88 10.53 -5.19
CA ARG A 53 -0.15 10.22 -4.21
C ARG A 53 -0.52 11.55 -3.59
N GLY A 54 -1.75 12.00 -3.82
CA GLY A 54 -2.29 13.16 -3.13
C GLY A 54 -2.25 12.99 -1.61
N LYS A 55 -2.57 14.04 -0.85
CA LYS A 55 -2.82 13.91 0.59
C LYS A 55 -3.93 12.88 0.79
N HIS A 56 -3.61 11.79 1.49
CA HIS A 56 -4.58 10.74 1.80
C HIS A 56 -5.52 11.23 2.90
N ASP A 57 -6.81 10.92 2.76
CA ASP A 57 -7.81 11.20 3.78
C ASP A 57 -7.49 10.46 5.08
N THR A 58 -7.57 11.21 6.17
CA THR A 58 -7.30 10.71 7.50
C THR A 58 -8.49 9.95 8.03
N TYR A 59 -8.26 8.70 8.42
CA TYR A 59 -9.29 7.82 8.95
C TYR A 59 -9.43 8.10 10.46
N PRO A 60 -10.50 8.77 10.90
CA PRO A 60 -10.69 9.16 12.29
C PRO A 60 -11.54 8.08 12.95
N GLY A 61 -10.91 6.98 13.34
CA GLY A 61 -11.56 5.88 14.03
C GLY A 61 -11.06 5.76 15.45
N ASP A 62 -11.95 5.86 16.43
CA ASP A 62 -11.62 5.60 17.82
C ASP A 62 -11.37 4.09 17.99
N ALA A 63 -10.10 3.71 18.20
CA ALA A 63 -9.56 2.34 18.05
C ALA A 63 -10.16 1.26 18.99
N PHE A 64 -11.22 1.59 19.70
CA PHE A 64 -11.85 0.78 20.72
C PHE A 64 -13.26 0.29 20.36
N THR A 65 -13.90 0.82 19.32
CA THR A 65 -15.23 0.34 18.92
C THR A 65 -15.17 -1.05 18.28
N SER A 66 -16.23 -1.85 18.41
CA SER A 66 -16.32 -3.15 17.74
C SER A 66 -16.25 -3.02 16.22
N GLN A 67 -16.75 -1.90 15.67
CA GLN A 67 -16.65 -1.58 14.25
C GLN A 67 -15.19 -1.39 13.81
N GLU A 68 -14.40 -0.59 14.54
CA GLU A 68 -12.99 -0.38 14.22
C GLU A 68 -12.16 -1.67 14.30
N LYS A 69 -12.43 -2.51 15.31
CA LYS A 69 -11.79 -3.82 15.43
C LYS A 69 -12.15 -4.74 14.26
N ARG A 70 -13.38 -4.68 13.76
CA ARG A 70 -13.81 -5.45 12.58
C ARG A 70 -13.10 -4.96 11.32
N ARG A 71 -12.99 -3.65 11.12
CA ARG A 71 -12.29 -3.06 9.98
C ARG A 71 -10.79 -3.42 10.00
N ARG A 72 -10.14 -3.31 11.16
CA ARG A 72 -8.75 -3.75 11.37
C ARG A 72 -8.56 -5.25 11.14
N LEU A 73 -9.49 -6.07 11.63
CA LEU A 73 -9.50 -7.52 11.39
C LEU A 73 -9.52 -7.82 9.89
N LEU A 74 -10.43 -7.22 9.12
CA LEU A 74 -10.54 -7.43 7.68
C LEU A 74 -9.27 -7.03 6.94
N CYS A 75 -8.70 -5.86 7.27
CA CYS A 75 -7.43 -5.41 6.70
C CYS A 75 -6.28 -6.37 7.00
N ASN A 76 -6.17 -6.84 8.24
CA ASN A 76 -5.12 -7.78 8.61
C ASN A 76 -5.33 -9.15 7.96
N LEU A 77 -6.56 -9.67 7.88
CA LEU A 77 -6.84 -10.93 7.16
C LEU A 77 -6.49 -10.81 5.67
N ALA A 78 -6.86 -9.71 5.02
CA ALA A 78 -6.48 -9.43 3.63
C ALA A 78 -4.96 -9.34 3.45
N TYR A 79 -4.26 -8.73 4.42
CA TYR A 79 -2.79 -8.68 4.45
C TYR A 79 -2.16 -10.08 4.59
N LEU A 80 -2.67 -10.93 5.49
CA LEU A 80 -2.15 -12.29 5.69
C LEU A 80 -2.33 -13.17 4.44
N CYS A 81 -3.38 -12.94 3.65
CA CYS A 81 -3.61 -13.63 2.39
C CYS A 81 -2.62 -13.22 1.29
N ASP A 82 -2.02 -12.03 1.38
CA ASP A 82 -1.16 -11.48 0.35
C ASP A 82 0.29 -11.98 0.46
N TYR A 83 0.46 -13.28 0.19
CA TYR A 83 1.70 -14.03 0.42
C TYR A 83 2.84 -13.78 -0.58
N ASP A 84 2.56 -13.12 -1.71
CA ASP A 84 3.58 -12.70 -2.66
C ASP A 84 3.57 -11.17 -2.85
N LYS A 85 4.75 -10.60 -3.10
CA LYS A 85 4.87 -9.18 -3.44
C LYS A 85 4.74 -9.03 -4.95
N GLY A 86 3.89 -8.10 -5.37
CA GLY A 86 3.74 -7.72 -6.77
C GLY A 86 2.33 -7.84 -7.33
N GLY A 87 1.30 -7.97 -6.49
CA GLY A 87 -0.10 -7.73 -6.88
C GLY A 87 -1.00 -8.96 -7.07
N PRO A 88 -0.57 -10.08 -7.68
CA PRO A 88 -1.46 -11.22 -7.95
C PRO A 88 -2.15 -11.80 -6.72
N THR A 89 -1.45 -11.87 -5.58
CA THR A 89 -1.97 -12.42 -4.32
C THR A 89 -2.68 -11.39 -3.47
N THR A 90 -2.70 -10.13 -3.90
CA THR A 90 -3.41 -9.08 -3.18
C THR A 90 -4.88 -9.44 -3.12
N SER A 91 -5.40 -9.45 -1.91
CA SER A 91 -6.72 -9.98 -1.58
C SER A 91 -7.56 -8.89 -0.92
N ALA A 92 -8.87 -9.06 -1.00
CA ALA A 92 -9.84 -8.25 -0.28
C ALA A 92 -10.87 -9.16 0.38
N ILE A 93 -11.36 -8.73 1.54
CA ILE A 93 -12.29 -9.52 2.35
C ILE A 93 -13.43 -8.62 2.86
N GLY A 94 -14.66 -9.11 2.70
CA GLY A 94 -15.87 -8.56 3.32
C GLY A 94 -16.59 -9.63 4.14
N ILE A 95 -17.35 -9.22 5.16
CA ILE A 95 -18.21 -10.11 5.95
C ILE A 95 -19.67 -9.79 5.63
N GLU A 96 -20.39 -10.79 5.15
CA GLU A 96 -21.85 -10.77 5.05
C GLU A 96 -22.47 -11.23 6.37
N ASP A 97 -23.49 -10.51 6.81
CA ASP A 97 -24.44 -10.95 7.84
C ASP A 97 -25.52 -11.80 7.18
N GLY A 98 -25.22 -13.09 7.00
CA GLY A 98 -26.12 -14.04 6.37
C GLY A 98 -27.25 -14.45 7.32
N PRO A 99 -28.34 -15.06 6.81
CA PRO A 99 -29.50 -15.41 7.63
C PRO A 99 -29.21 -16.38 8.77
N ASP A 100 -28.26 -17.31 8.58
CA ASP A 100 -27.92 -18.36 9.55
C ASP A 100 -26.46 -18.32 10.03
N GLN A 101 -25.60 -17.59 9.32
CA GLN A 101 -24.15 -17.58 9.56
C GLN A 101 -23.46 -16.38 8.91
N PHE A 102 -22.30 -16.03 9.44
CA PHE A 102 -21.42 -15.05 8.80
C PHE A 102 -20.70 -15.65 7.59
N ILE A 103 -20.58 -14.89 6.51
CA ILE A 103 -19.86 -15.36 5.31
C ILE A 103 -18.70 -14.42 5.02
N PHE A 104 -17.49 -14.97 5.09
CA PHE A 104 -16.27 -14.27 4.67
C PHE A 104 -16.12 -14.41 3.15
N TRP A 105 -16.43 -13.34 2.43
CA TRP A 105 -16.25 -13.25 0.99
C TRP A 105 -14.83 -12.80 0.68
N VAL A 106 -14.12 -13.59 -0.11
CA VAL A 106 -12.69 -13.38 -0.41
C VAL A 106 -12.49 -13.27 -1.90
N ALA A 107 -11.88 -12.18 -2.35
CA ALA A 107 -11.40 -12.01 -3.71
C ALA A 107 -9.88 -11.90 -3.74
N SER A 108 -9.27 -12.32 -4.85
CA SER A 108 -7.84 -12.15 -5.10
C SER A 108 -7.62 -11.62 -6.51
N ASN A 109 -6.56 -10.86 -6.70
CA ASN A 109 -6.21 -10.24 -7.98
C ASN A 109 -5.88 -11.24 -9.12
N ALA A 110 -5.60 -12.51 -8.83
CA ALA A 110 -5.31 -13.54 -9.82
C ALA A 110 -5.94 -14.91 -9.48
N ASN A 111 -6.54 -15.55 -10.48
CA ASN A 111 -7.17 -16.89 -10.40
C ASN A 111 -6.28 -17.99 -9.78
N GLY A 112 -4.97 -17.95 -10.01
CA GLY A 112 -4.06 -18.99 -9.52
C GLY A 112 -3.81 -18.99 -8.01
N ALA A 113 -4.22 -17.93 -7.29
CA ALA A 113 -3.97 -17.77 -5.86
C ALA A 113 -5.16 -18.21 -4.99
N SER A 114 -6.38 -18.28 -5.54
CA SER A 114 -7.61 -18.33 -4.75
C SER A 114 -7.77 -19.61 -3.93
N SER A 115 -7.38 -20.78 -4.46
CA SER A 115 -7.45 -22.06 -3.72
C SER A 115 -6.49 -22.09 -2.52
N LYS A 116 -5.25 -21.61 -2.73
CA LYS A 116 -4.23 -21.53 -1.69
C LYS A 116 -4.60 -20.53 -0.60
N ILE A 117 -5.19 -19.39 -0.97
CA ILE A 117 -5.72 -18.40 -0.03
C ILE A 117 -6.87 -18.98 0.79
N LEU A 118 -7.80 -19.69 0.14
CA LEU A 118 -8.93 -20.33 0.83
C LEU A 118 -8.48 -21.36 1.86
N GLU A 119 -7.56 -22.25 1.50
CA GLU A 119 -6.99 -23.25 2.41
C GLU A 119 -6.29 -22.59 3.61
N PHE A 120 -5.50 -21.55 3.35
CA PHE A 120 -4.82 -20.78 4.38
C PHE A 120 -5.80 -20.09 5.33
N LEU A 121 -6.85 -19.44 4.80
CA LEU A 121 -7.85 -18.76 5.63
C LEU A 121 -8.67 -19.74 6.47
N ARG A 122 -9.10 -20.87 5.91
CA ARG A 122 -9.81 -21.91 6.66
C ARG A 122 -8.99 -22.37 7.87
N THR A 123 -7.72 -22.69 7.64
CA THR A 123 -6.80 -23.08 8.72
C THR A 123 -6.63 -21.95 9.73
N THR A 124 -6.48 -20.71 9.26
CA THR A 124 -6.26 -19.52 10.10
C THR A 124 -7.45 -19.22 11.01
N LEU A 125 -8.68 -19.28 10.50
CA LEU A 125 -9.87 -19.02 11.32
C LEU A 125 -10.13 -20.14 12.34
N VAL A 126 -9.86 -21.41 11.98
CA VAL A 126 -9.97 -22.55 12.92
C VAL A 126 -8.94 -22.44 14.05
N GLU A 127 -7.69 -22.15 13.73
CA GLU A 127 -6.65 -21.94 14.73
C GLU A 127 -6.97 -20.73 15.62
N ALA A 128 -7.39 -19.61 15.03
CA ALA A 128 -7.76 -18.40 15.78
C ALA A 128 -8.91 -18.70 16.76
N LYS A 129 -9.98 -19.36 16.31
CA LYS A 129 -11.11 -19.77 17.16
C LYS A 129 -10.67 -20.66 18.33
N THR A 130 -9.67 -21.51 18.11
CA THR A 130 -9.09 -22.36 19.16
C THR A 130 -8.27 -21.54 20.15
N ILE A 131 -7.39 -20.67 19.66
CA ILE A 131 -6.46 -19.87 20.47
C ILE A 131 -7.20 -18.89 21.38
N ILE A 132 -8.22 -18.18 20.87
CA ILE A 132 -8.96 -17.17 21.64
C ILE A 132 -9.83 -17.75 22.78
N ARG A 133 -9.96 -19.08 22.85
CA ARG A 133 -10.66 -19.83 23.91
C ARG A 133 -9.72 -20.37 24.99
N LEU A 134 -8.41 -20.26 24.79
CA LEU A 134 -7.38 -20.71 25.72
C LEU A 134 -6.85 -19.53 26.52
N ASP A 135 -6.24 -19.83 27.67
CA ASP A 135 -5.56 -18.86 28.54
C ASP A 135 -4.18 -19.40 28.97
N GLY A 136 -3.34 -18.52 29.51
CA GLY A 136 -2.02 -18.86 30.07
C GLY A 136 -0.96 -19.30 29.05
N ASP A 137 0.05 -20.04 29.50
CA ASP A 137 1.24 -20.39 28.71
C ASP A 137 0.92 -21.17 27.42
N ARG A 138 -0.13 -22.00 27.46
CA ARG A 138 -0.59 -22.77 26.28
C ARG A 138 -1.07 -21.85 25.16
N ARG A 139 -1.75 -20.75 25.50
CA ARG A 139 -2.17 -19.74 24.52
C ARG A 139 -0.95 -19.11 23.89
N LEU A 140 0.01 -18.63 24.70
CA LEU A 140 1.22 -17.95 24.20
C LEU A 140 2.02 -18.81 23.21
N ALA A 141 2.18 -20.12 23.50
CA ALA A 141 2.86 -21.04 22.60
C ALA A 141 2.12 -21.21 21.26
N LEU A 142 0.79 -21.31 21.29
CA LEU A 142 -0.01 -21.43 20.07
C LEU A 142 -0.09 -20.11 19.29
N GLU A 143 -0.09 -18.96 19.96
CA GLU A 143 0.01 -17.63 19.32
C GLU A 143 1.33 -17.48 18.57
N ASP A 144 2.44 -17.94 19.15
CA ASP A 144 3.74 -17.93 18.48
C ASP A 144 3.75 -18.84 17.25
N ASN A 145 3.23 -20.07 17.39
CA ASN A 145 3.11 -21.01 16.26
C ASN A 145 2.21 -20.46 15.14
N PHE A 146 1.08 -19.85 15.50
CA PHE A 146 0.17 -19.17 14.56
C PHE A 146 0.89 -18.06 13.78
N THR A 147 1.66 -17.22 14.50
CA THR A 147 2.44 -16.13 13.91
C THR A 147 3.51 -16.67 12.96
N ARG A 148 4.28 -17.70 13.37
CA ARG A 148 5.29 -18.35 12.53
C ARG A 148 4.70 -18.98 11.27
N ARG A 149 3.51 -19.62 11.36
CA ARG A 149 2.80 -20.17 10.21
C ARG A 149 2.40 -19.08 9.21
N CYS A 150 1.87 -17.95 9.70
CA CYS A 150 1.54 -16.79 8.88
C CYS A 150 2.78 -16.23 8.14
N ILE A 151 3.90 -16.07 8.84
CA ILE A 151 5.17 -15.63 8.22
C ILE A 151 5.66 -16.67 7.19
N GLY A 152 5.56 -17.96 7.52
CA GLY A 152 5.93 -19.06 6.64
C GLY A 152 5.11 -19.06 5.35
N PHE A 153 3.82 -18.79 5.42
CA PHE A 153 2.95 -18.64 4.26
C PHE A 153 3.41 -17.49 3.35
N ALA A 154 3.79 -16.35 3.94
CA ALA A 154 4.30 -15.17 3.24
C ALA A 154 5.83 -15.19 2.98
N LYS A 155 6.52 -16.33 3.11
CA LYS A 155 7.99 -16.42 3.05
C LYS A 155 8.60 -15.76 1.81
N HIS A 156 7.98 -15.91 0.65
CA HIS A 156 8.50 -15.33 -0.60
C HIS A 156 8.40 -13.79 -0.58
N ARG A 157 7.30 -13.24 -0.09
CA ARG A 157 7.13 -11.81 0.14
C ARG A 157 8.14 -11.28 1.15
N VAL A 158 8.30 -11.93 2.30
CA VAL A 158 9.25 -11.51 3.34
C VAL A 158 10.66 -11.41 2.77
N LYS A 159 11.10 -12.41 1.98
CA LYS A 159 12.40 -12.38 1.29
C LYS A 159 12.53 -11.19 0.34
N LYS A 160 11.48 -10.83 -0.41
CA LYS A 160 11.49 -9.65 -1.28
C LYS A 160 11.55 -8.34 -0.47
N GLU A 161 10.85 -8.25 0.65
CA GLU A 161 10.89 -7.08 1.54
C GLU A 161 12.27 -6.94 2.22
N ALA A 162 12.87 -8.04 2.68
CA ALA A 162 14.23 -8.08 3.22
C ALA A 162 15.28 -7.61 2.21
N LYS A 163 15.21 -8.09 0.96
CA LYS A 163 16.10 -7.62 -0.12
C LYS A 163 16.00 -6.11 -0.36
N MET A 164 14.81 -5.54 -0.25
CA MET A 164 14.64 -4.10 -0.40
C MET A 164 15.20 -3.32 0.80
N LEU A 165 15.05 -3.85 2.02
CA LEU A 165 15.71 -3.30 3.21
C LEU A 165 17.22 -3.27 3.04
N TRP A 166 17.84 -4.40 2.65
CA TRP A 166 19.29 -4.47 2.47
C TRP A 166 19.78 -3.52 1.38
N ARG A 167 19.05 -3.40 0.26
CA ARG A 167 19.37 -2.42 -0.78
C ARG A 167 19.32 -0.99 -0.26
N ALA A 168 18.33 -0.63 0.56
CA ALA A 168 18.26 0.69 1.17
C ALA A 168 19.41 0.91 2.16
N MET A 169 19.80 -0.11 2.94
CA MET A 169 20.97 -0.05 3.81
C MET A 169 22.27 0.12 3.03
N ASP A 170 22.42 -0.56 1.89
CA ASP A 170 23.60 -0.44 1.02
C ASP A 170 23.69 0.98 0.44
N GLU A 171 22.58 1.52 -0.08
CA GLU A 171 22.48 2.91 -0.57
C GLU A 171 22.77 3.91 0.55
N ALA A 172 22.34 3.65 1.79
CA ALA A 172 22.64 4.51 2.93
C ALA A 172 24.15 4.56 3.18
N GLY A 173 24.80 3.40 3.31
CA GLY A 173 26.24 3.41 3.59
C GLY A 173 27.10 3.85 2.39
N GLU A 174 26.60 3.84 1.16
CA GLU A 174 27.26 4.49 0.01
C GLU A 174 27.15 6.01 0.08
N LYS A 175 25.97 6.55 0.40
CA LYS A 175 25.76 8.00 0.56
C LYS A 175 26.43 8.56 1.82
N TYR A 176 26.62 7.72 2.82
CA TYR A 176 27.24 8.05 4.11
C TYR A 176 28.42 7.10 4.36
N PRO A 177 29.56 7.29 3.67
CA PRO A 177 30.73 6.44 3.85
C PRO A 177 31.21 6.42 5.31
N ASP A 178 30.99 7.52 6.04
CA ASP A 178 31.35 7.64 7.45
C ASP A 178 30.47 6.78 8.39
N LEU A 179 29.25 6.37 7.98
CA LEU A 179 28.44 5.36 8.68
C LEU A 179 29.10 3.97 8.61
N LYS A 180 29.67 3.61 7.44
CA LYS A 180 30.32 2.30 7.21
C LYS A 180 31.68 2.19 7.91
N ARG A 181 32.46 3.27 7.93
CA ARG A 181 33.91 3.29 8.24
C ARG A 181 34.29 2.78 9.64
N ASN A 182 33.36 2.77 10.61
CA ASN A 182 33.68 2.45 12.00
C ASN A 182 33.08 1.13 12.55
N SER A 183 32.41 0.32 11.71
CA SER A 183 31.87 -0.99 12.15
C SER A 183 32.90 -2.12 12.18
N ASN A 184 34.06 -1.95 11.53
CA ASN A 184 35.11 -2.98 11.43
C ASN A 184 36.23 -2.85 12.47
N GLY A 185 36.04 -2.05 13.52
CA GLY A 185 36.99 -1.97 14.64
C GLY A 185 38.32 -1.30 14.28
N MET A 186 38.38 0.02 14.37
CA MET A 186 39.57 0.73 14.84
C MET A 186 39.17 2.16 15.21
N VAL A 187 39.37 2.52 16.48
CA VAL A 187 39.42 3.91 16.89
C VAL A 187 40.56 4.57 16.12
N SER A 188 40.29 5.68 15.44
CA SER A 188 41.16 6.84 15.59
C SER A 188 40.30 8.09 15.55
N ALA A 189 40.00 8.59 16.75
CA ALA A 189 40.08 10.02 16.94
C ALA A 189 41.45 10.49 16.39
N VAL A 190 41.47 11.67 15.77
CA VAL A 190 42.65 12.33 15.19
C VAL A 190 43.09 11.80 13.81
N THR A 191 42.64 12.50 12.77
CA THR A 191 43.56 12.88 11.69
C THR A 191 43.44 14.38 11.52
N LEU A 192 44.45 15.11 12.02
CA LEU A 192 44.68 16.51 11.68
C LEU A 192 44.88 16.59 10.16
N GLY A 193 43.93 17.19 9.47
CA GLY A 193 43.99 17.47 8.04
C GLY A 193 43.41 18.86 7.77
N TYR A 194 44.30 19.82 7.51
CA TYR A 194 43.97 21.18 7.12
C TYR A 194 43.13 21.19 5.82
N SER A 195 41.82 21.40 5.94
CA SER A 195 41.00 22.28 5.09
C SER A 195 39.53 22.12 5.50
N GLY A 196 38.92 23.23 5.89
CA GLY A 196 37.64 23.28 6.60
C GLY A 196 36.45 22.67 5.84
N SER A 197 35.93 21.56 6.37
CA SER A 197 34.52 21.36 6.71
C SER A 197 34.44 20.13 7.63
N MET A 198 34.20 20.37 8.92
CA MET A 198 34.26 19.36 9.97
C MET A 198 32.85 18.83 10.23
N ILE A 199 32.48 17.68 9.64
CA ILE A 199 31.33 16.90 10.13
C ILE A 199 31.92 15.82 11.05
N SER A 200 32.16 16.20 12.30
CA SER A 200 32.45 15.22 13.35
C SER A 200 31.21 14.35 13.51
N LEU A 201 31.26 13.08 13.07
CA LEU A 201 30.16 12.16 13.34
C LEU A 201 30.11 11.87 14.84
N THR A 202 28.92 12.04 15.40
CA THR A 202 28.62 11.76 16.79
C THR A 202 28.55 10.23 16.99
N TYR A 203 28.92 9.76 18.19
CA TYR A 203 28.79 8.35 18.64
C TYR A 203 27.47 7.62 18.25
N PRO A 204 26.30 8.29 18.18
CA PRO A 204 25.03 7.71 17.71
C PRO A 204 25.05 7.12 16.29
N ASP A 205 25.84 7.65 15.35
CA ASP A 205 25.81 7.16 13.97
C ASP A 205 26.48 5.79 13.80
N ILE A 206 27.50 5.51 14.62
CA ILE A 206 28.16 4.20 14.69
C ILE A 206 27.20 3.16 15.26
N GLN A 207 26.46 3.53 16.31
CA GLN A 207 25.46 2.66 16.94
C GLN A 207 24.31 2.34 15.96
N LEU A 208 23.80 3.34 15.25
CA LEU A 208 22.77 3.16 14.23
C LEU A 208 23.21 2.17 13.14
N TRP A 209 24.45 2.28 12.64
CA TRP A 209 24.94 1.35 11.63
C TRP A 209 25.14 -0.07 12.18
N GLY A 210 25.67 -0.21 13.39
CA GLY A 210 25.76 -1.50 14.08
C GLY A 210 24.40 -2.16 14.30
N TRP A 211 23.39 -1.36 14.67
CA TRP A 211 22.00 -1.80 14.78
C TRP A 211 21.44 -2.27 13.44
N LEU A 212 21.68 -1.53 12.35
CA LEU A 212 21.25 -1.92 11.00
C LEU A 212 21.84 -3.26 10.55
N GLN A 213 23.09 -3.57 10.91
CA GLN A 213 23.71 -4.85 10.53
C GLN A 213 23.00 -6.08 11.12
N GLN A 214 22.30 -5.94 12.25
CA GLN A 214 21.56 -7.06 12.86
C GLN A 214 20.49 -7.64 11.94
N PHE A 215 19.95 -6.83 11.01
CA PHE A 215 18.94 -7.24 10.04
C PHE A 215 19.50 -8.06 8.86
N ARG A 216 20.82 -8.22 8.76
CA ARG A 216 21.43 -9.07 7.73
C ARG A 216 21.45 -10.52 8.17
N GLU A 217 21.44 -11.42 7.19
CA GLU A 217 21.71 -12.85 7.35
C GLU A 217 20.77 -13.61 8.29
N GLN A 218 19.62 -13.03 8.63
CA GLN A 218 18.57 -13.68 9.41
C GLN A 218 17.68 -14.59 8.53
N ASP A 219 17.17 -15.68 9.09
CA ASP A 219 16.05 -16.42 8.47
C ASP A 219 14.80 -15.50 8.39
N PRO A 220 13.91 -15.63 7.38
CA PRO A 220 12.73 -14.79 7.25
C PRO A 220 11.86 -14.68 8.51
N VAL A 221 11.73 -15.75 9.30
CA VAL A 221 10.95 -15.70 10.54
C VAL A 221 11.65 -14.83 11.58
N ASP A 222 12.91 -15.14 11.86
CA ASP A 222 13.71 -14.41 12.87
C ASP A 222 13.88 -12.94 12.48
N LEU A 223 14.01 -12.63 11.18
CA LEU A 223 14.05 -11.27 10.67
C LEU A 223 12.77 -10.49 11.01
N CYS A 224 11.60 -11.10 10.84
CA CYS A 224 10.31 -10.48 11.17
C CYS A 224 10.17 -10.23 12.68
N TYR A 225 10.60 -11.18 13.52
CA TYR A 225 10.62 -11.01 14.98
C TYR A 225 11.62 -9.94 15.43
N LEU A 226 12.82 -9.92 14.85
CA LEU A 226 13.82 -8.89 15.10
C LEU A 226 13.26 -7.51 14.73
N ALA A 227 12.69 -7.37 13.53
CA ALA A 227 12.04 -6.12 13.11
C ALA A 227 10.91 -5.71 14.04
N TYR A 228 10.10 -6.66 14.52
CA TYR A 228 9.06 -6.39 15.49
C TYR A 228 9.63 -5.93 16.83
N GLN A 229 10.69 -6.54 17.36
CA GLN A 229 11.30 -6.14 18.63
C GLN A 229 12.01 -4.78 18.55
N GLN A 230 12.80 -4.58 17.50
CA GLN A 230 13.62 -3.39 17.28
C GLN A 230 12.82 -2.15 16.85
N ARG A 231 11.52 -2.33 16.65
CA ARG A 231 10.57 -1.31 16.21
C ARG A 231 10.45 -0.10 17.17
N ARG A 232 10.87 -0.27 18.43
CA ARG A 232 10.90 0.76 19.48
C ARG A 232 12.30 1.07 20.01
N ALA A 233 13.33 0.52 19.39
CA ALA A 233 14.71 0.79 19.77
C ALA A 233 15.04 2.28 19.64
N ASP A 234 16.00 2.76 20.40
CA ASP A 234 16.37 4.18 20.36
C ASP A 234 16.96 4.57 18.99
N GLU A 235 17.61 3.63 18.31
CA GLU A 235 18.11 3.77 16.94
C GLU A 235 16.97 4.03 15.94
N MET A 236 15.78 3.46 16.17
CA MET A 236 14.58 3.76 15.37
C MET A 236 14.11 5.21 15.59
N LYS A 237 14.25 5.76 16.80
CA LYS A 237 13.95 7.17 17.09
C LYS A 237 14.99 8.10 16.44
N GLN A 238 16.27 7.73 16.52
CA GLN A 238 17.36 8.46 15.85
C GLN A 238 17.14 8.51 14.33
N MET A 239 16.72 7.39 13.73
CA MET A 239 16.38 7.33 12.30
C MET A 239 15.21 8.26 11.93
N LYS A 240 14.18 8.37 12.78
CA LYS A 240 13.08 9.33 12.58
C LYS A 240 13.56 10.78 12.64
N ALA A 241 14.37 11.13 13.63
CA ALA A 241 14.92 12.48 13.75
C ALA A 241 15.73 12.89 12.49
N LYS A 242 16.51 11.94 11.91
CA LYS A 242 17.22 12.17 10.65
C LYS A 242 16.29 12.37 9.44
N ILE A 243 15.13 11.69 9.41
CA ILE A 243 14.11 11.88 8.36
C ILE A 243 13.53 13.29 8.46
N ASP A 244 13.12 13.70 9.66
CA ASP A 244 12.40 14.96 9.91
C ASP A 244 13.31 16.18 9.67
N THR A 245 14.60 16.09 10.02
CA THR A 245 15.58 17.17 9.80
C THR A 245 15.85 17.44 8.32
N ALA A 246 15.65 16.46 7.44
CA ALA A 246 16.02 16.53 6.02
C ALA A 246 14.87 16.96 5.07
N GLN A 247 13.67 17.24 5.59
CA GLN A 247 12.50 17.68 4.80
C GLN A 247 12.49 19.18 4.45
N CYS A 248 13.53 19.95 4.81
CA CYS A 248 13.61 21.39 4.56
C CYS A 248 14.12 21.79 3.15
N GLY A 249 14.14 20.88 2.15
CA GLY A 249 14.70 21.16 0.82
C GLY A 249 13.93 20.50 -0.33
N GLN A 250 13.59 21.29 -1.36
CA GLN A 250 12.84 20.87 -2.55
C GLN A 250 13.61 19.86 -3.43
N GLY A 251 12.91 18.80 -3.87
CA GLY A 251 12.96 18.26 -5.24
C GLY A 251 14.12 17.34 -5.66
N VAL A 252 15.15 17.12 -4.84
CA VAL A 252 16.25 16.17 -5.12
C VAL A 252 16.22 15.08 -4.05
N ARG A 253 16.57 13.82 -4.36
CA ARG A 253 16.68 12.75 -3.34
C ARG A 253 17.55 13.26 -2.21
N THR A 254 16.95 13.67 -1.11
CA THR A 254 17.73 14.10 0.03
C THR A 254 18.21 12.86 0.75
N ALA A 255 19.16 13.09 1.64
CA ALA A 255 19.46 12.25 2.77
C ALA A 255 18.27 11.46 3.37
N SER A 256 17.09 12.09 3.41
CA SER A 256 15.88 11.61 4.07
C SER A 256 15.32 10.32 3.46
N ASP A 257 15.37 10.19 2.13
CA ASP A 257 14.62 9.14 1.40
C ASP A 257 15.11 7.73 1.72
N VAL A 258 16.41 7.56 1.97
CA VAL A 258 16.99 6.24 2.21
C VAL A 258 16.70 5.76 3.63
N PHE A 259 16.79 6.65 4.63
CA PHE A 259 16.37 6.32 6.00
C PHE A 259 14.86 6.11 6.09
N TYR A 260 14.11 6.83 5.27
CA TYR A 260 12.68 6.59 5.10
C TYR A 260 12.40 5.20 4.53
N ASP A 261 13.09 4.78 3.47
CA ASP A 261 13.00 3.42 2.91
C ASP A 261 13.35 2.34 3.94
N ILE A 262 14.44 2.52 4.71
CA ILE A 262 14.85 1.59 5.77
C ILE A 262 13.73 1.47 6.82
N ARG A 263 13.24 2.60 7.35
CA ARG A 263 12.13 2.64 8.31
C ARG A 263 10.90 1.93 7.75
N HIS A 264 10.56 2.19 6.49
CA HIS A 264 9.43 1.59 5.80
C HIS A 264 9.56 0.06 5.75
N TYR A 265 10.70 -0.47 5.30
CA TYR A 265 10.88 -1.93 5.20
C TYR A 265 11.00 -2.63 6.55
N VAL A 266 11.63 -2.01 7.56
CA VAL A 266 11.60 -2.55 8.94
C VAL A 266 10.16 -2.61 9.44
N GLY A 267 9.37 -1.55 9.20
CA GLY A 267 7.94 -1.55 9.52
C GLY A 267 7.18 -2.70 8.86
N ARG A 268 7.38 -2.92 7.54
CA ARG A 268 6.72 -4.02 6.82
C ARG A 268 7.10 -5.39 7.36
N LEU A 269 8.38 -5.60 7.66
CA LEU A 269 8.87 -6.86 8.25
C LEU A 269 8.26 -7.10 9.64
N ALA A 270 8.19 -6.05 10.48
CA ALA A 270 7.54 -6.10 11.78
C ALA A 270 6.03 -6.40 11.69
N HIS A 271 5.37 -5.94 10.63
CA HIS A 271 3.93 -6.14 10.44
C HIS A 271 3.56 -7.60 10.25
N HIS A 272 4.45 -8.44 9.71
CA HIS A 272 4.22 -9.90 9.63
C HIS A 272 4.10 -10.57 11.00
N VAL A 273 4.59 -9.95 12.08
CA VAL A 273 4.36 -10.39 13.47
C VAL A 273 3.15 -9.68 14.07
N ARG A 274 2.97 -8.39 13.76
CA ARG A 274 1.88 -7.58 14.33
C ARG A 274 0.50 -8.01 13.84
N ALA A 275 0.33 -8.22 12.54
CA ALA A 275 -0.97 -8.55 11.94
C ALA A 275 -1.57 -9.85 12.50
N PRO A 276 -0.83 -10.97 12.60
CA PRO A 276 -1.34 -12.19 13.25
C PRO A 276 -1.81 -11.95 14.69
N LYS A 277 -1.04 -11.19 15.48
CA LYS A 277 -1.41 -10.86 16.86
C LYS A 277 -2.69 -10.03 16.93
N GLN A 278 -2.80 -8.99 16.10
CA GLN A 278 -3.98 -8.14 16.03
C GLN A 278 -5.22 -8.92 15.56
N VAL A 279 -5.08 -9.87 14.63
CA VAL A 279 -6.17 -10.77 14.22
C VAL A 279 -6.72 -11.55 15.42
N LEU A 280 -5.85 -12.10 16.27
CA LEU A 280 -6.28 -12.83 17.48
C LEU A 280 -6.92 -11.91 18.52
N GLU A 281 -6.37 -10.70 18.70
CA GLU A 281 -6.94 -9.66 19.57
C GLU A 281 -8.36 -9.25 19.12
N ASP A 282 -8.52 -9.01 17.82
CA ASP A 282 -9.78 -8.55 17.23
C ASP A 282 -10.83 -9.68 17.26
N PHE A 283 -10.45 -10.92 16.95
CA PHE A 283 -11.34 -12.07 17.10
C PHE A 283 -11.76 -12.33 18.55
N ALA A 284 -10.89 -12.07 19.54
CA ALA A 284 -11.28 -12.17 20.94
C ALA A 284 -12.39 -11.16 21.33
N CYS A 285 -12.49 -10.04 20.60
CA CYS A 285 -13.57 -9.05 20.76
C CYS A 285 -14.79 -9.32 19.87
N LEU A 286 -14.62 -10.07 18.78
CA LEU A 286 -15.61 -10.37 17.74
C LEU A 286 -15.93 -11.86 17.68
N LYS A 287 -16.03 -12.53 18.84
CA LYS A 287 -16.18 -13.98 18.94
C LYS A 287 -17.40 -14.50 18.18
N HIS A 288 -18.48 -13.70 18.13
CA HIS A 288 -19.73 -14.03 17.44
C HIS A 288 -19.51 -14.30 15.94
N VAL A 289 -18.58 -13.58 15.30
CA VAL A 289 -18.26 -13.76 13.87
C VAL A 289 -17.65 -15.14 13.59
N LEU A 290 -17.07 -15.77 14.62
CA LEU A 290 -16.47 -17.10 14.52
C LEU A 290 -17.37 -18.24 15.03
N ASP A 291 -18.59 -17.97 15.51
CA ASP A 291 -19.45 -19.02 16.06
C ASP A 291 -19.97 -19.96 14.96
N THR A 292 -20.71 -19.40 14.01
CA THR A 292 -21.16 -20.08 12.78
C THR A 292 -20.72 -19.23 11.60
N TYR A 293 -19.79 -19.75 10.79
CA TYR A 293 -19.25 -19.02 9.65
C TYR A 293 -18.90 -19.93 8.48
N ASP A 294 -18.87 -19.33 7.28
CA ASP A 294 -18.37 -19.93 6.05
C ASP A 294 -17.34 -19.00 5.38
N ILE A 295 -16.50 -19.55 4.50
CA ILE A 295 -15.54 -18.79 3.70
C ILE A 295 -15.78 -19.11 2.23
N ARG A 296 -16.09 -18.08 1.44
CA ARG A 296 -16.43 -18.22 0.02
C ARG A 296 -15.53 -17.35 -0.84
N LEU A 297 -15.14 -17.92 -1.98
CA LEU A 297 -14.36 -17.23 -2.99
C LEU A 297 -15.29 -16.50 -3.96
N ILE A 298 -14.96 -15.26 -4.27
CA ILE A 298 -15.57 -14.53 -5.38
C ILE A 298 -14.80 -14.88 -6.64
N GLY A 299 -15.53 -15.25 -7.69
CA GLY A 299 -14.97 -15.53 -9.01
C GLY A 299 -14.37 -14.26 -9.62
N GLN A 300 -13.23 -14.40 -10.28
CA GLN A 300 -12.57 -13.26 -10.89
C GLN A 300 -13.42 -12.66 -12.03
N VAL A 301 -13.60 -11.35 -11.97
CA VAL A 301 -14.19 -10.57 -13.06
C VAL A 301 -13.13 -10.31 -14.12
N SER A 302 -13.46 -10.58 -15.38
CA SER A 302 -12.55 -10.31 -16.49
C SER A 302 -12.27 -8.80 -16.58
N THR A 303 -11.02 -8.43 -16.78
CA THR A 303 -10.61 -7.02 -16.93
C THR A 303 -10.55 -6.66 -18.41
N ILE A 304 -10.79 -5.39 -18.71
CA ILE A 304 -10.58 -4.85 -20.05
C ILE A 304 -9.07 -4.78 -20.32
N GLU A 305 -8.64 -5.21 -21.51
CA GLU A 305 -7.28 -4.97 -21.99
C GLU A 305 -7.12 -3.50 -22.41
N PRO A 306 -6.01 -2.83 -22.06
CA PRO A 306 -5.70 -1.51 -22.58
C PRO A 306 -5.77 -1.50 -24.11
N PRO A 307 -6.41 -0.50 -24.73
CA PRO A 307 -6.43 -0.42 -26.17
C PRO A 307 -5.02 -0.13 -26.70
N GLU A 308 -4.65 -0.80 -27.79
CA GLU A 308 -3.36 -0.61 -28.45
C GLU A 308 -3.14 0.87 -28.84
N PRO A 309 -1.90 1.38 -28.73
CA PRO A 309 -1.60 2.74 -29.17
C PRO A 309 -1.82 2.86 -30.70
N ASP A 310 -2.54 3.90 -31.11
CA ASP A 310 -2.80 4.20 -32.51
C ASP A 310 -2.11 5.52 -32.93
N GLY A 311 -2.32 5.97 -34.17
CA GLY A 311 -1.76 7.24 -34.68
C GLY A 311 -2.26 8.51 -33.94
N LEU A 312 -3.20 8.38 -33.00
CA LEU A 312 -3.72 9.45 -32.15
C LEU A 312 -3.17 9.39 -30.71
N THR A 313 -2.42 8.34 -30.34
CA THR A 313 -1.76 8.18 -29.04
C THR A 313 -0.41 8.92 -29.02
N THR A 314 -0.46 10.25 -29.14
CA THR A 314 0.70 11.14 -28.98
C THR A 314 0.56 11.96 -27.70
N LEU A 315 1.66 12.44 -27.10
CA LEU A 315 1.57 13.25 -25.86
C LEU A 315 0.65 14.46 -26.00
N GLU A 316 0.78 15.19 -27.11
CA GLU A 316 -0.09 16.33 -27.42
C GLU A 316 -1.56 15.89 -27.56
N GLY A 317 -1.80 14.76 -28.22
CA GLY A 317 -3.14 14.21 -28.38
C GLY A 317 -3.78 13.84 -27.03
N ILE A 318 -2.99 13.25 -26.13
CA ILE A 318 -3.44 12.86 -24.79
C ILE A 318 -3.83 14.11 -23.99
N VAL A 319 -2.94 15.10 -23.88
CA VAL A 319 -3.23 16.32 -23.12
C VAL A 319 -4.38 17.12 -23.72
N LYS A 320 -4.47 17.21 -25.06
CA LYS A 320 -5.63 17.83 -25.73
C LYS A 320 -6.96 17.17 -25.34
N ARG A 321 -6.97 15.85 -25.10
CA ARG A 321 -8.17 15.11 -24.65
C ARG A 321 -8.46 15.23 -23.16
N MET A 322 -7.49 15.71 -22.37
CA MET A 322 -7.65 15.95 -20.93
C MET A 322 -8.23 17.33 -20.64
N LEU A 323 -8.02 18.29 -21.55
CA LEU A 323 -8.56 19.64 -21.46
C LEU A 323 -9.98 19.75 -22.06
N PRO A 324 -10.79 20.72 -21.61
CA PRO A 324 -11.97 21.17 -22.31
C PRO A 324 -11.72 21.47 -23.80
N ALA A 325 -12.77 21.40 -24.61
CA ALA A 325 -12.70 21.86 -26.00
C ALA A 325 -12.32 23.34 -26.04
N ASP A 326 -11.37 23.68 -26.92
CA ASP A 326 -10.88 25.05 -27.14
C ASP A 326 -10.30 25.74 -25.90
N ASP A 327 -9.74 24.97 -24.96
CA ASP A 327 -9.13 25.50 -23.75
C ASP A 327 -7.94 26.45 -24.08
N PRO A 328 -7.95 27.71 -23.59
CA PRO A 328 -6.93 28.70 -23.89
C PRO A 328 -5.55 28.37 -23.30
N SER A 329 -5.47 27.46 -22.31
CA SER A 329 -4.21 27.02 -21.70
C SER A 329 -3.49 25.93 -22.51
N LEU A 330 -4.11 25.39 -23.56
CA LEU A 330 -3.50 24.35 -24.40
C LEU A 330 -2.09 24.72 -24.93
N PRO A 331 -1.81 25.96 -25.39
CA PRO A 331 -0.45 26.37 -25.78
C PRO A 331 0.56 26.27 -24.64
N GLU A 332 0.20 26.67 -23.41
CA GLU A 332 1.08 26.61 -22.22
C GLU A 332 1.46 25.17 -21.88
N TYR A 333 0.48 24.26 -21.95
CA TYR A 333 0.73 22.83 -21.73
C TYR A 333 1.57 22.20 -22.84
N LYS A 334 1.41 22.64 -24.10
CA LYS A 334 2.25 22.19 -25.22
C LYS A 334 3.71 22.56 -25.02
N ASP A 335 3.99 23.79 -24.61
CA ASP A 335 5.36 24.25 -24.33
C ASP A 335 5.98 23.47 -23.16
N SER A 336 5.19 23.25 -22.10
CA SER A 336 5.63 22.48 -20.93
C SER A 336 5.89 21.01 -21.27
N LEU A 337 5.03 20.39 -22.08
CA LEU A 337 5.21 19.04 -22.60
C LEU A 337 6.46 18.93 -23.47
N ALA A 338 6.69 19.88 -24.40
CA ALA A 338 7.86 19.86 -25.27
C ALA A 338 9.16 19.91 -24.45
N LEU A 339 9.22 20.79 -23.45
CA LEU A 339 10.36 20.91 -22.55
C LEU A 339 10.59 19.63 -21.74
N MET A 340 9.53 19.05 -21.17
CA MET A 340 9.67 17.84 -20.36
C MET A 340 9.92 16.59 -21.19
N ASN A 341 9.37 16.49 -22.39
CA ASN A 341 9.66 15.40 -23.31
C ASN A 341 11.13 15.45 -23.76
N GLN A 342 11.66 16.64 -24.07
CA GLN A 342 13.08 16.81 -24.38
C GLN A 342 13.97 16.36 -23.21
N LYS A 343 13.56 16.64 -21.97
CA LYS A 343 14.36 16.35 -20.76
C LYS A 343 14.26 14.90 -20.28
N PHE A 344 13.10 14.27 -20.45
CA PHE A 344 12.76 12.98 -19.82
C PHE A 344 12.28 11.91 -20.77
N ASP A 345 12.16 12.20 -22.07
CA ASP A 345 11.70 11.26 -23.10
C ASP A 345 10.33 10.65 -22.76
N LEU A 346 9.38 11.52 -22.38
CA LEU A 346 8.06 11.14 -21.88
C LEU A 346 7.25 10.35 -22.91
N GLU A 347 7.33 10.70 -24.18
CA GLU A 347 6.55 10.06 -25.25
C GLU A 347 7.01 8.62 -25.45
N ALA A 348 8.33 8.40 -25.54
CA ALA A 348 8.89 7.06 -25.60
C ALA A 348 8.56 6.25 -24.34
N LYS A 349 8.59 6.88 -23.15
CA LYS A 349 8.19 6.22 -21.90
C LYS A 349 6.72 5.80 -21.91
N VAL A 350 5.80 6.67 -22.35
CA VAL A 350 4.36 6.34 -22.48
C VAL A 350 4.18 5.15 -23.42
N LEU A 351 4.78 5.18 -24.60
CA LEU A 351 4.69 4.07 -25.57
C LEU A 351 5.35 2.78 -25.04
N ASN A 352 6.45 2.91 -24.29
CA ASN A 352 7.08 1.78 -23.64
C ASN A 352 6.19 1.15 -22.56
N GLU A 353 5.43 1.94 -21.78
CA GLU A 353 4.46 1.39 -20.81
C GLU A 353 3.43 0.48 -21.47
N TYR A 354 2.87 0.88 -22.63
CA TYR A 354 1.94 0.02 -23.39
C TYR A 354 2.58 -1.30 -23.82
N SER A 355 3.90 -1.30 -24.05
CA SER A 355 4.64 -2.49 -24.52
C SER A 355 5.14 -3.38 -23.38
N LYS A 356 5.00 -2.96 -22.11
CA LYS A 356 5.51 -3.73 -20.98
C LYS A 356 4.65 -4.94 -20.69
N GLU A 357 5.27 -6.11 -20.64
CA GLU A 357 4.63 -7.34 -20.14
C GLU A 357 4.13 -7.22 -18.69
N THR A 358 4.66 -6.26 -17.92
CA THR A 358 4.26 -5.98 -16.53
C THR A 358 3.02 -5.09 -16.42
N PHE A 359 2.64 -4.36 -17.47
CA PHE A 359 1.44 -3.53 -17.48
C PHE A 359 0.24 -4.39 -17.89
N LYS A 360 -0.26 -5.14 -16.91
CA LYS A 360 -1.48 -5.96 -17.05
C LYS A 360 -2.50 -5.47 -16.03
N PRO A 361 -3.34 -4.49 -16.40
CA PRO A 361 -4.43 -4.04 -15.53
C PRO A 361 -5.32 -5.22 -15.16
N ASN A 362 -5.83 -5.21 -13.95
CA ASN A 362 -6.83 -6.15 -13.48
C ASN A 362 -7.90 -5.43 -12.65
N VAL A 363 -9.08 -6.05 -12.56
CA VAL A 363 -10.08 -5.63 -11.58
C VAL A 363 -9.54 -5.99 -10.20
N HIS A 364 -9.30 -4.97 -9.37
CA HIS A 364 -8.76 -5.21 -8.02
C HIS A 364 -9.75 -6.00 -7.18
N ALA A 365 -9.21 -6.82 -6.28
CA ALA A 365 -9.99 -7.65 -5.37
C ALA A 365 -11.05 -6.85 -4.59
N GLU A 366 -10.75 -5.62 -4.18
CA GLU A 366 -11.70 -4.74 -3.47
C GLU A 366 -12.95 -4.43 -4.31
N VAL A 367 -12.77 -4.17 -5.61
CA VAL A 367 -13.87 -3.89 -6.54
C VAL A 367 -14.70 -5.15 -6.74
N GLN A 368 -14.06 -6.32 -6.83
CA GLN A 368 -14.76 -7.60 -6.97
C GLN A 368 -15.66 -7.90 -5.75
N VAL A 369 -15.19 -7.61 -4.53
CA VAL A 369 -16.01 -7.76 -3.30
C VAL A 369 -17.16 -6.75 -3.30
N LEU A 370 -16.90 -5.49 -3.64
CA LEU A 370 -17.96 -4.46 -3.72
C LEU A 370 -19.07 -4.82 -4.70
N GLU A 371 -18.69 -5.21 -5.91
CA GLU A 371 -19.62 -5.58 -6.98
C GLU A 371 -20.44 -6.81 -6.57
N HIS A 372 -19.81 -7.81 -5.96
CA HIS A 372 -20.49 -8.99 -5.46
C HIS A 372 -21.59 -8.67 -4.43
N PHE A 373 -21.30 -7.81 -3.45
CA PHE A 373 -22.28 -7.38 -2.45
C PHE A 373 -23.42 -6.59 -3.09
N TYR A 374 -23.11 -5.73 -4.06
CA TYR A 374 -24.11 -4.92 -4.75
C TYR A 374 -25.06 -5.76 -5.60
N GLU A 375 -24.52 -6.63 -6.47
CA GLU A 375 -25.30 -7.44 -7.40
C GLU A 375 -26.21 -8.43 -6.68
N ASN A 376 -25.72 -9.03 -5.59
CA ASN A 376 -26.46 -10.03 -4.82
C ASN A 376 -27.28 -9.41 -3.68
N ARG A 377 -27.23 -8.07 -3.52
CA ARG A 377 -27.94 -7.32 -2.46
C ARG A 377 -27.65 -7.85 -1.06
N LEU A 378 -26.37 -8.15 -0.80
CA LEU A 378 -25.90 -8.72 0.46
C LEU A 378 -25.79 -7.64 1.54
N SER A 379 -26.03 -8.03 2.80
CA SER A 379 -25.92 -7.15 3.96
C SER A 379 -24.53 -7.26 4.58
N PHE A 380 -23.84 -6.13 4.75
CA PHE A 380 -22.59 -6.10 5.49
C PHE A 380 -22.84 -6.29 6.99
N GLU A 381 -21.92 -6.97 7.68
CA GLU A 381 -21.96 -7.14 9.14
C GLU A 381 -22.16 -5.79 9.85
N GLY A 382 -23.18 -5.69 10.70
CA GLY A 382 -23.48 -4.48 11.46
C GLY A 382 -23.72 -3.24 10.62
N ASN A 383 -24.22 -3.39 9.39
CA ASN A 383 -24.41 -2.31 8.40
C ASN A 383 -23.14 -1.51 8.07
N ASP A 384 -21.96 -2.08 8.34
CA ASP A 384 -20.68 -1.43 8.08
C ASP A 384 -20.18 -1.80 6.68
N ARG A 385 -20.45 -0.93 5.69
CA ARG A 385 -20.03 -1.10 4.29
C ARG A 385 -18.51 -0.89 4.12
N TYR A 386 -17.74 -1.82 4.69
CA TYR A 386 -16.29 -1.79 4.70
C TYR A 386 -15.71 -3.07 4.11
N ILE A 387 -14.67 -2.89 3.29
CA ILE A 387 -13.89 -3.98 2.73
C ILE A 387 -12.43 -3.74 3.09
N GLY A 388 -11.80 -4.73 3.73
CA GLY A 388 -10.37 -4.69 3.98
C GLY A 388 -9.62 -4.97 2.68
N TYR A 389 -8.71 -4.06 2.29
CA TYR A 389 -7.96 -4.17 1.04
C TYR A 389 -6.52 -3.68 1.19
N LYS A 390 -5.74 -3.84 0.11
CA LYS A 390 -4.37 -3.36 0.02
C LYS A 390 -4.13 -2.74 -1.35
N THR A 391 -3.74 -1.47 -1.36
CA THR A 391 -3.55 -0.69 -2.59
C THR A 391 -2.56 -1.34 -3.56
N TYR A 392 -2.98 -1.49 -4.82
CA TYR A 392 -2.14 -1.96 -5.91
C TYR A 392 -2.20 -1.04 -7.14
N LEU A 393 -1.20 -1.09 -8.01
CA LEU A 393 -0.98 -0.09 -9.07
C LEU A 393 -1.30 -0.55 -10.49
N ASN A 394 -1.97 -1.68 -10.67
CA ASN A 394 -2.38 -2.18 -11.99
C ASN A 394 -3.92 -2.26 -12.07
N TRP A 395 -4.63 -1.16 -11.87
CA TRP A 395 -6.10 -1.16 -11.89
C TRP A 395 -6.64 -1.11 -13.32
N GLY A 396 -7.64 -1.95 -13.60
CA GLY A 396 -8.43 -1.93 -14.84
C GLY A 396 -9.92 -2.09 -14.56
N PRO A 397 -10.81 -1.54 -15.41
CA PRO A 397 -12.25 -1.72 -15.25
C PRO A 397 -12.70 -3.13 -15.69
N PRO A 398 -13.86 -3.63 -15.18
CA PRO A 398 -14.48 -4.88 -15.63
C PRO A 398 -14.78 -4.91 -17.14
N LEU A 399 -14.58 -6.04 -17.79
CA LEU A 399 -14.91 -6.23 -19.21
C LEU A 399 -16.41 -6.23 -19.42
N LEU A 400 -16.88 -5.37 -20.33
CA LEU A 400 -18.25 -5.38 -20.85
C LEU A 400 -18.27 -6.05 -22.22
N PRO A 401 -18.76 -7.31 -22.36
CA PRO A 401 -18.71 -8.05 -23.62
C PRO A 401 -19.41 -7.34 -24.78
N GLU A 402 -20.48 -6.60 -24.50
CA GLU A 402 -21.25 -5.86 -25.50
C GLU A 402 -20.81 -4.37 -25.63
N GLY A 403 -19.74 -3.99 -24.93
CA GLY A 403 -19.17 -2.65 -24.95
C GLY A 403 -20.21 -1.57 -24.62
N SER A 404 -20.45 -0.65 -25.55
CA SER A 404 -21.40 0.46 -25.33
C SER A 404 -22.88 0.05 -25.28
N LYS A 405 -23.20 -1.18 -25.68
CA LYS A 405 -24.57 -1.74 -25.63
C LYS A 405 -24.85 -2.51 -24.35
N ASP A 406 -23.80 -2.80 -23.57
CA ASP A 406 -23.91 -3.55 -22.33
C ASP A 406 -24.74 -2.76 -21.29
N PRO A 407 -25.64 -3.41 -20.54
CA PRO A 407 -26.39 -2.76 -19.46
C PRO A 407 -25.50 -2.02 -18.45
N GLY A 408 -24.31 -2.55 -18.16
CA GLY A 408 -23.32 -1.97 -17.25
C GLY A 408 -22.58 -0.74 -17.82
N TYR A 409 -22.68 -0.46 -19.12
CA TYR A 409 -21.92 0.61 -19.78
C TYR A 409 -22.19 1.98 -19.17
N THR A 410 -23.44 2.29 -18.85
CA THR A 410 -23.79 3.62 -18.32
C THR A 410 -23.11 3.88 -16.97
N GLN A 411 -23.09 2.87 -16.10
CA GLN A 411 -22.47 2.95 -14.78
C GLN A 411 -20.94 2.98 -14.89
N GLN A 412 -20.35 2.08 -15.67
CA GLN A 412 -18.90 2.05 -15.90
C GLN A 412 -18.40 3.36 -16.51
N ARG A 413 -19.12 3.91 -17.50
CA ARG A 413 -18.82 5.20 -18.11
C ARG A 413 -18.84 6.33 -17.09
N LYS A 414 -19.82 6.35 -16.19
CA LYS A 414 -19.90 7.36 -15.13
C LYS A 414 -18.67 7.26 -14.22
N LEU A 415 -18.41 6.08 -13.67
CA LEU A 415 -17.27 5.81 -12.78
C LEU A 415 -15.93 6.23 -13.41
N MET A 416 -15.67 5.79 -14.65
CA MET A 416 -14.40 6.10 -15.34
C MET A 416 -14.24 7.60 -15.60
N ASN A 417 -15.34 8.33 -15.89
CA ASN A 417 -15.27 9.78 -16.05
C ASN A 417 -15.03 10.49 -14.71
N ASP A 418 -15.66 10.03 -13.62
CA ASP A 418 -15.45 10.58 -12.29
C ASP A 418 -13.98 10.39 -11.85
N MET A 419 -13.40 9.19 -12.07
CA MET A 419 -11.97 8.95 -11.85
C MET A 419 -11.08 9.84 -12.71
N LEU A 420 -11.46 10.06 -13.98
CA LEU A 420 -10.71 10.90 -14.91
C LEU A 420 -10.62 12.35 -14.45
N VAL A 421 -11.59 12.87 -13.69
CA VAL A 421 -11.51 14.23 -13.13
C VAL A 421 -10.25 14.37 -12.27
N THR A 422 -10.04 13.44 -11.34
CA THR A 422 -8.88 13.45 -10.43
C THR A 422 -7.58 13.17 -11.18
N ILE A 423 -7.55 12.14 -12.03
CA ILE A 423 -6.35 11.78 -12.82
C ILE A 423 -5.89 12.95 -13.69
N ARG A 424 -6.83 13.64 -14.34
CA ARG A 424 -6.53 14.79 -15.21
C ARG A 424 -5.97 15.95 -14.42
N LYS A 425 -6.64 16.33 -13.33
CA LYS A 425 -6.19 17.43 -12.47
C LYS A 425 -4.74 17.22 -12.06
N GLU A 426 -4.45 16.04 -11.54
CA GLU A 426 -3.14 15.69 -11.02
C GLU A 426 -2.03 15.70 -12.09
N ALA A 427 -2.29 15.07 -13.24
CA ALA A 427 -1.34 15.07 -14.34
C ALA A 427 -1.10 16.49 -14.90
N LEU A 428 -2.16 17.30 -15.05
CA LEU A 428 -2.06 18.67 -15.53
C LEU A 428 -1.30 19.56 -14.52
N ASP A 429 -1.54 19.40 -13.21
CA ASP A 429 -0.82 20.14 -12.18
C ASP A 429 0.69 19.83 -12.21
N GLN A 430 1.08 18.56 -12.39
CA GLN A 430 2.48 18.19 -12.57
C GLN A 430 3.10 18.80 -13.83
N LEU A 431 2.34 18.78 -14.95
CA LEU A 431 2.79 19.38 -16.21
C LEU A 431 3.00 20.89 -16.07
N LYS A 432 2.06 21.58 -15.42
CA LYS A 432 2.11 23.03 -15.21
C LYS A 432 3.28 23.44 -14.33
N ASN A 433 3.54 22.68 -13.28
CA ASN A 433 4.66 22.92 -12.37
C ASN A 433 6.02 22.55 -12.98
N LYS A 434 6.05 21.96 -14.20
CA LYS A 434 7.25 21.44 -14.88
C LYS A 434 8.09 20.56 -13.95
N ALA A 435 7.43 19.90 -13.00
CA ALA A 435 8.06 19.00 -12.08
C ALA A 435 8.57 17.81 -12.91
N GLY A 436 9.86 17.51 -12.82
CA GLY A 436 10.37 16.26 -13.39
C GLY A 436 9.66 15.07 -12.76
N PRO A 437 9.70 13.88 -13.40
CA PRO A 437 8.94 12.75 -12.90
C PRO A 437 9.18 12.54 -11.42
N LEU A 438 8.12 12.67 -10.61
CA LEU A 438 8.28 12.56 -9.16
C LEU A 438 8.83 11.17 -8.86
N LYS A 439 9.94 11.14 -8.11
CA LYS A 439 10.56 9.88 -7.73
C LYS A 439 9.59 9.13 -6.82
N TRP A 440 9.36 7.87 -7.15
CA TRP A 440 8.62 6.96 -6.30
C TRP A 440 9.22 6.97 -4.89
N HIS A 441 8.39 7.32 -3.91
CA HIS A 441 8.65 7.09 -2.50
C HIS A 441 7.64 6.05 -1.99
N PRO A 442 8.03 5.16 -1.06
CA PRO A 442 7.07 4.28 -0.41
C PRO A 442 5.97 5.09 0.26
N ASP A 443 4.77 4.53 0.30
CA ASP A 443 3.63 5.11 0.99
C ASP A 443 3.98 5.49 2.44
N SER A 444 4.01 6.79 2.70
CA SER A 444 4.22 7.37 4.02
C SER A 444 2.97 7.43 4.85
N HIS A 445 2.02 6.50 4.67
CA HIS A 445 1.19 5.95 5.75
C HIS A 445 0.49 4.65 5.33
N THR A 446 1.25 3.56 5.06
CA THR A 446 0.74 2.29 5.60
C THR A 446 0.86 2.44 7.12
N GLY A 447 -0.22 2.60 7.88
CA GLY A 447 -0.20 2.80 9.33
C GLY A 447 0.58 1.75 10.15
N ILE A 448 1.09 0.70 9.48
CA ILE A 448 2.33 -0.01 9.80
C ILE A 448 3.39 0.88 10.48
N THR A 449 3.74 2.03 9.90
CA THR A 449 4.86 2.87 10.39
C THR A 449 4.47 3.83 11.54
N ARG A 450 3.16 4.10 11.75
CA ARG A 450 2.65 4.89 12.88
C ARG A 450 2.43 4.02 14.13
N SER A 451 1.94 2.79 13.97
CA SER A 451 1.71 1.84 15.07
C SER A 451 3.00 1.26 15.70
N LEU A 452 4.18 1.68 15.24
CA LEU A 452 5.40 1.58 16.06
C LEU A 452 5.27 2.32 17.42
N ALA A 453 4.42 3.35 17.47
CA ALA A 453 4.16 4.18 18.65
C ALA A 453 2.97 3.68 19.52
N SER A 454 2.12 2.75 19.05
CA SER A 454 1.02 2.25 19.88
C SER A 454 1.56 1.24 20.89
N GLU A 455 1.29 1.45 22.18
CA GLU A 455 1.68 0.54 23.27
C GLU A 455 1.14 -0.88 23.04
N PRO A 456 1.86 -1.94 23.44
CA PRO A 456 1.29 -3.28 23.45
C PRO A 456 0.36 -3.35 24.66
N VAL A 457 -0.93 -3.61 24.46
CA VAL A 457 -1.78 -3.97 25.59
C VAL A 457 -1.23 -5.27 26.17
N ASN A 458 -0.75 -5.21 27.41
CA ASN A 458 -0.19 -6.35 28.12
C ASN A 458 -1.35 -7.26 28.56
N PHE A 459 -1.74 -8.21 27.69
CA PHE A 459 -2.84 -9.14 27.94
C PHE A 459 -2.57 -10.17 29.06
N GLY A 460 -1.36 -10.20 29.64
CA GLY A 460 -1.04 -11.02 30.82
C GLY A 460 -1.67 -10.54 32.12
N ALA A 461 -2.40 -9.41 32.12
CA ALA A 461 -2.97 -8.79 33.32
C ALA A 461 -4.49 -8.53 33.22
N LEU A 462 -5.26 -9.39 32.55
CA LEU A 462 -6.71 -9.39 32.72
C LEU A 462 -7.05 -9.92 34.13
N ARG A 463 -7.13 -9.02 35.10
CA ARG A 463 -7.85 -9.28 36.36
C ARG A 463 -9.33 -9.56 36.04
N SER A 464 -9.93 -10.48 36.80
CA SER A 464 -11.33 -10.91 36.64
C SER A 464 -12.28 -9.72 36.51
N VAL A 465 -13.33 -9.87 35.70
CA VAL A 465 -14.40 -8.87 35.53
C VAL A 465 -15.02 -8.47 36.88
N GLU A 466 -14.98 -9.37 37.87
CA GLU A 466 -15.43 -9.14 39.25
C GLU A 466 -14.58 -8.09 39.99
N ASP A 467 -13.26 -8.05 39.75
CA ASP A 467 -12.36 -7.05 40.36
C ASP A 467 -12.63 -5.63 39.81
N ARG A 468 -13.13 -5.53 38.58
CA ARG A 468 -13.47 -4.24 37.95
C ARG A 468 -14.80 -3.68 38.44
N LEU A 469 -15.73 -4.54 38.87
CA LEU A 469 -17.01 -4.13 39.44
C LEU A 469 -16.85 -3.68 40.90
N ALA A 470 -15.95 -4.29 41.67
CA ALA A 470 -15.62 -3.87 43.03
C ALA A 470 -14.96 -2.48 43.10
N ALA A 471 -14.27 -2.06 42.03
CA ALA A 471 -13.60 -0.75 41.95
C ALA A 471 -14.52 0.42 41.58
N LEU A 472 -15.79 0.16 41.23
CA LEU A 472 -16.76 1.18 40.81
C LEU A 472 -17.75 1.60 41.90
N ASP A 473 -17.66 1.04 43.11
CA ASP A 473 -18.49 1.47 44.24
C ASP A 473 -17.84 2.67 44.96
N LEU A 474 -18.01 3.87 44.36
CA LEU A 474 -17.78 5.13 45.04
C LEU A 474 -19.13 5.82 45.25
N GLY A 475 -19.55 5.84 46.51
CA GLY A 475 -20.84 6.28 47.00
C GLY A 475 -21.16 7.76 46.77
N MET A 476 -22.47 8.03 46.84
CA MET A 476 -23.10 9.34 46.85
C MET A 476 -22.60 10.26 47.97
N SER A 477 -22.01 11.41 47.62
CA SER A 477 -22.05 12.75 48.26
C SER A 477 -20.98 13.58 47.52
N ASP A 478 -21.12 14.82 47.05
CA ASP A 478 -21.91 15.97 47.47
C ASP A 478 -22.09 16.95 46.29
N LEU A 479 -23.21 17.67 46.29
CA LEU A 479 -23.51 18.84 45.45
C LEU A 479 -23.04 20.13 46.15
N LYS A 480 -22.32 21.02 45.43
CA LYS A 480 -22.42 22.51 45.42
C LYS A 480 -21.17 23.12 44.74
N ALA A 481 -21.29 23.75 43.57
CA ALA A 481 -21.63 25.16 43.32
C ALA A 481 -20.51 26.18 43.66
N THR A 482 -19.96 26.84 42.63
CA THR A 482 -19.91 28.32 42.40
C THR A 482 -18.96 28.64 41.25
N GLY A 483 -19.21 29.75 40.53
CA GLY A 483 -18.49 30.13 39.32
C GLY A 483 -17.73 31.45 39.39
N SER A 484 -17.35 31.93 38.19
CA SER A 484 -16.89 33.28 37.78
C SER A 484 -15.38 33.53 37.59
N SER A 485 -14.99 33.73 36.31
CA SER A 485 -14.16 34.79 35.67
C SER A 485 -12.76 35.13 36.27
N SER A 486 -11.66 35.45 35.56
CA SER A 486 -11.44 36.00 34.21
C SER A 486 -9.93 35.98 33.87
N GLN A 487 -9.64 35.93 32.56
CA GLN A 487 -8.58 36.62 31.78
C GLN A 487 -7.08 36.19 31.77
N ARG A 488 -6.69 35.84 30.53
CA ARG A 488 -5.53 36.25 29.71
C ARG A 488 -4.11 35.77 30.10
N SER A 489 -3.55 34.93 29.23
CA SER A 489 -2.34 35.28 28.47
C SER A 489 -2.20 34.39 27.23
N SER A 490 -1.72 35.04 26.16
CA SER A 490 -1.33 34.52 24.86
C SER A 490 -0.30 33.40 24.92
N ASP A 491 -0.47 32.35 24.11
CA ASP A 491 0.64 31.75 23.38
C ASP A 491 0.16 31.08 22.10
N SER A 492 1.13 30.88 21.23
CA SER A 492 1.10 30.77 19.79
C SER A 492 1.23 29.34 19.28
N SER A 493 0.84 29.17 18.01
CA SER A 493 1.20 28.12 17.05
C SER A 493 0.65 26.69 17.22
N ASP A 494 -0.32 26.42 16.33
CA ASP A 494 -0.27 25.42 15.26
C ASP A 494 -0.20 23.93 15.64
N ASP A 495 -1.38 23.29 15.61
CA ASP A 495 -1.80 22.37 14.55
C ASP A 495 -0.72 21.38 14.04
N ASP A 496 -0.87 20.07 14.28
CA ASP A 496 -1.88 19.29 13.56
C ASP A 496 -1.70 17.79 13.84
N ASP A 497 -2.83 17.21 14.22
CA ASP A 497 -3.09 15.79 14.36
C ASP A 497 -3.13 15.10 12.97
N SER A 498 -3.33 13.78 12.99
CA SER A 498 -4.02 12.97 11.98
C SER A 498 -3.15 11.98 11.18
N GLY A 499 -3.52 10.70 11.25
CA GLY A 499 -2.96 9.56 10.50
C GLY A 499 -4.01 8.63 9.93
N SER A 500 -3.61 7.72 9.02
CA SER A 500 -4.55 6.74 8.45
C SER A 500 -3.92 5.50 7.81
N GLU A 501 -4.66 4.39 7.89
CA GLU A 501 -4.58 3.18 7.07
C GLU A 501 -5.77 3.18 6.10
N GLY A 502 -5.57 2.79 4.85
CA GLY A 502 -6.63 2.82 3.82
C GLY A 502 -7.73 1.78 4.04
N GLY A 503 -8.98 2.23 3.87
CA GLY A 503 -10.22 1.47 3.86
C GLY A 503 -11.29 2.32 3.14
N VAL A 504 -12.17 1.72 2.34
CA VAL A 504 -13.26 2.47 1.68
C VAL A 504 -14.53 2.25 2.49
N SER A 505 -15.01 3.31 3.15
CA SER A 505 -16.32 3.36 3.78
C SER A 505 -17.28 4.01 2.79
N LEU A 506 -18.32 3.30 2.37
CA LEU A 506 -19.37 3.87 1.51
C LEU A 506 -20.42 4.56 2.39
N SER A 507 -20.58 5.87 2.23
CA SER A 507 -21.67 6.66 2.84
C SER A 507 -23.03 6.39 2.22
#